data_AF-S4N1U9-F1
#
_entry.id   AF-S4N1U9-F1
#
_cell.length_a   1.000
_cell.length_b   1.000
_cell.length_c   1.000
_cell.angle_alpha   90.00
_cell.angle_beta   90.00
_cell.angle_gamma   90.00
#
_symmetry.space_group_name_H-M   'P 1'
#
loop_
_entity.id
_entity.type
_entity.pdbx_description
1 polymer ?
#
loop_
_entity_poly.entity_id
_entity_poly.type
_entity_poly.pdbx_seq_one_letter_code
_entity_poly.pdbx_strand_id
1 'polypeptide(L)'
;MTFGLLGVVPLVVAALSITDHSDRRDFLAVVGGVVGLFGAILLVIGAGFWWASAEDVRRMRDWRTLTGQAASVTVVGPLFLRSGLFLLVLGAAALGLYQLVAAAPYGSWLHS
;
A
#
# COMPACT_ATOMS: atom_id res chain seq x y z
N MET A 1 -15.22 -4.05 5.27
CA MET A 1 -14.20 -2.98 5.19
C MET A 1 -12.86 -3.51 5.71
N THR A 2 -12.13 -4.32 4.93
CA THR A 2 -10.86 -4.93 5.37
C THR A 2 -9.77 -4.91 4.30
N PHE A 3 -9.94 -4.08 3.27
CA PHE A 3 -9.02 -4.05 2.13
C PHE A 3 -7.63 -3.60 2.59
N GLY A 4 -6.62 -4.46 2.42
CA GLY A 4 -5.23 -4.20 2.80
C GLY A 4 -4.83 -4.49 4.23
N LEU A 5 -5.77 -4.66 5.17
CA LEU A 5 -5.44 -4.94 6.57
C LEU A 5 -4.73 -6.29 6.77
N LEU A 6 -5.08 -7.31 5.97
CA LEU A 6 -4.39 -8.61 6.02
C LEU A 6 -2.92 -8.51 5.60
N GLY A 7 -2.56 -7.53 4.77
CA GLY A 7 -1.16 -7.30 4.38
C GLY A 7 -0.32 -6.71 5.53
N VAL A 8 -0.96 -6.12 6.54
CA VAL A 8 -0.24 -5.58 7.71
C VAL A 8 0.34 -6.71 8.57
N VAL A 9 -0.31 -7.88 8.60
CA VAL A 9 0.15 -9.04 9.37
C VAL A 9 1.58 -9.48 8.99
N PRO A 10 1.89 -9.79 7.71
CA PRO A 10 3.25 -10.16 7.34
C PRO A 10 4.25 -9.02 7.54
N LEU A 11 3.85 -7.75 7.41
CA LEU A 11 4.71 -6.61 7.73
C LEU A 11 5.11 -6.59 9.22
N VAL A 12 4.14 -6.79 10.12
CA VAL A 12 4.39 -6.88 11.56
C VAL A 12 5.30 -8.06 11.87
N VAL A 13 5.01 -9.24 11.29
CA VAL A 13 5.84 -10.44 11.49
C VAL A 13 7.27 -10.21 11.03
N ALA A 14 7.47 -9.61 9.86
CA ALA A 14 8.80 -9.27 9.35
C ALA A 14 9.54 -8.30 10.28
N ALA A 15 8.87 -7.22 10.71
CA ALA A 15 9.46 -6.23 11.62
C ALA A 15 9.85 -6.83 12.97
N LEU A 16 9.01 -7.71 13.55
CA LEU A 16 9.30 -8.38 14.82
C LEU A 16 10.37 -9.47 14.70
N SER A 17 10.60 -9.99 13.49
CA SER A 17 11.67 -10.97 13.23
C SER A 17 13.06 -10.33 13.17
N ILE A 18 13.15 -9.00 13.06
CA ILE A 18 14.41 -8.25 13.06
C ILE A 18 14.78 -7.93 14.51
N THR A 19 15.82 -8.59 15.03
CA THR A 19 16.23 -8.42 16.42
C THR A 19 16.79 -7.03 16.69
N ASP A 20 17.73 -6.56 15.87
CA ASP A 20 18.38 -5.26 16.10
C ASP A 20 17.41 -4.08 15.92
N HIS A 21 17.42 -3.16 16.89
CA HIS A 21 16.54 -2.01 16.91
C HIS A 21 16.80 -1.03 15.74
N SER A 22 18.07 -0.80 15.40
CA SER A 22 18.45 0.10 14.30
C SER A 22 17.99 -0.50 12.96
N ASP A 23 18.30 -1.77 12.74
CA ASP A 23 17.92 -2.48 11.50
C ASP A 23 16.39 -2.53 11.33
N ARG A 24 15.65 -2.74 12.44
CA ARG A 24 14.18 -2.76 12.42
C ARG A 24 13.63 -1.40 12.01
N ARG A 25 14.21 -0.30 12.52
CA ARG A 25 13.82 1.06 12.16
C ARG A 25 14.13 1.36 10.70
N ASP A 26 15.31 0.99 10.23
CA ASP A 26 15.70 1.21 8.84
C ASP A 26 14.82 0.43 7.88
N PHE A 27 14.52 -0.85 8.20
CA PHE A 27 13.57 -1.66 7.45
C PHE A 27 12.19 -0.98 7.35
N LEU A 28 11.62 -0.56 8.48
CA LEU A 28 10.30 0.09 8.51
C LEU A 28 10.30 1.43 7.77
N ALA A 29 11.38 2.20 7.84
CA ALA A 29 11.53 3.47 7.13
C ALA A 29 11.59 3.24 5.60
N VAL A 30 12.42 2.29 5.15
CA VAL A 30 12.55 1.95 3.72
C VAL A 30 11.24 1.38 3.18
N VAL A 31 10.65 0.40 3.86
CA VAL A 31 9.38 -0.20 3.44
C VAL A 31 8.27 0.84 3.42
N GLY A 32 8.14 1.64 4.47
CA GLY A 32 7.14 2.72 4.54
C GLY A 32 7.30 3.74 3.41
N GLY A 33 8.53 4.17 3.14
CA GLY A 33 8.84 5.12 2.07
C GLY A 33 8.58 4.56 0.67
N VAL A 34 9.14 3.39 0.36
CA VAL A 34 9.01 2.75 -0.96
C VAL A 34 7.55 2.40 -1.23
N VAL A 35 6.90 1.68 -0.33
CA VAL A 35 5.54 1.21 -0.52
C VAL A 35 4.56 2.39 -0.51
N GLY A 36 4.78 3.40 0.35
CA GLY A 36 4.00 4.63 0.34
C GLY A 36 4.12 5.41 -0.98
N LEU A 37 5.34 5.58 -1.50
CA LEU A 37 5.59 6.26 -2.77
C LEU A 37 4.93 5.54 -3.95
N PHE A 38 5.16 4.23 -4.08
CA PHE A 38 4.51 3.44 -5.12
C PHE A 38 2.99 3.48 -4.96
N GLY A 39 2.47 3.37 -3.74
CA GLY A 39 1.03 3.50 -3.45
C GLY A 39 0.44 4.81 -3.95
N ALA A 40 1.10 5.93 -3.65
CA ALA A 40 0.70 7.25 -4.11
C ALA A 40 0.73 7.37 -5.65
N ILE A 41 1.79 6.88 -6.30
CA ILE A 41 1.92 6.90 -7.76
C ILE A 41 0.78 6.11 -8.41
N LEU A 42 0.53 4.87 -7.95
CA LEU A 42 -0.54 4.03 -8.48
C LEU A 42 -1.91 4.66 -8.27
N LEU A 43 -2.15 5.34 -7.14
CA LEU A 43 -3.39 6.06 -6.91
C LEU A 43 -3.57 7.24 -7.85
N VAL A 44 -2.52 8.04 -8.09
CA VAL A 44 -2.58 9.17 -9.02
C VAL A 44 -2.89 8.67 -10.44
N ILE A 45 -2.22 7.61 -10.88
CA ILE A 45 -2.46 6.99 -12.19
C ILE A 45 -3.91 6.45 -12.26
N GLY A 46 -4.33 5.70 -11.25
CA GLY A 46 -5.67 5.13 -11.17
C GLY A 46 -6.78 6.19 -11.12
N ALA A 47 -6.55 7.29 -10.40
CA ALA A 47 -7.46 8.44 -10.33
C ALA A 47 -7.52 9.18 -11.66
N GLY A 48 -6.40 9.32 -12.37
CA GLY A 48 -6.36 9.86 -13.73
C GLY A 48 -7.22 9.04 -14.70
N PHE A 49 -7.07 7.71 -14.67
CA PHE A 49 -7.92 6.81 -15.46
C PHE A 49 -9.39 6.87 -15.04
N TRP A 50 -9.67 6.97 -13.74
CA TRP A 50 -11.03 7.13 -13.21
C TRP A 50 -11.68 8.43 -13.72
N TRP A 51 -10.95 9.54 -13.70
CA TRP A 51 -11.41 10.84 -14.19
C TRP A 51 -11.66 10.82 -15.70
N ALA A 52 -10.78 10.20 -16.48
CA ALA A 52 -10.88 10.11 -17.92
C ALA A 52 -12.06 9.23 -18.41
N SER A 53 -12.54 8.31 -17.57
CA SER A 53 -13.54 7.30 -17.96
C SER A 53 -14.96 7.58 -17.45
N ALA A 54 -15.20 8.81 -16.97
CA ALA A 54 -16.48 9.36 -16.50
C ALA A 54 -17.68 8.39 -16.53
N GLU A 55 -17.86 7.65 -15.42
CA GLU A 55 -18.94 6.67 -15.13
C GLU A 55 -18.71 5.20 -15.52
N ASP A 56 -17.98 4.91 -16.59
CA ASP A 56 -17.88 3.54 -17.13
C ASP A 56 -17.04 2.61 -16.25
N VAL A 57 -16.08 3.17 -15.49
CA VAL A 57 -15.27 2.44 -14.51
C VAL A 57 -16.12 1.86 -13.37
N ARG A 58 -17.25 2.49 -13.01
CA ARG A 58 -18.11 2.01 -11.91
C ARG A 58 -18.77 0.67 -12.24
N ARG A 59 -18.90 0.33 -13.52
CA ARG A 59 -19.55 -0.91 -13.98
C ARG A 59 -18.61 -2.12 -14.02
N MET A 60 -17.31 -1.95 -13.76
CA MET A 60 -16.30 -3.02 -13.79
C MET A 60 -16.50 -3.99 -14.95
N ARG A 61 -16.08 -3.58 -16.15
CA ARG A 61 -16.13 -4.45 -17.33
C ARG A 61 -15.18 -5.63 -17.17
N ASP A 62 -15.63 -6.81 -17.57
CA ASP A 62 -14.75 -7.95 -17.69
C ASP A 62 -13.84 -7.80 -18.91
N TRP A 63 -12.59 -8.25 -18.77
CA TRP A 63 -11.58 -8.20 -19.85
C TRP A 63 -12.08 -8.84 -21.16
N ARG A 64 -12.93 -9.86 -21.06
CA ARG A 64 -13.52 -10.57 -22.19
C ARG A 64 -14.54 -9.75 -22.99
N THR A 65 -14.98 -8.61 -22.46
CA THR A 65 -16.00 -7.74 -23.08
C THR A 65 -15.42 -6.46 -23.66
N LEU A 66 -14.09 -6.31 -23.63
CA LEU A 66 -13.41 -5.12 -24.12
C LEU A 66 -13.36 -5.13 -25.66
N THR A 67 -13.91 -4.11 -26.29
CA THR A 67 -13.96 -3.97 -27.75
C THR A 67 -12.88 -3.04 -28.31
N GLY A 68 -12.05 -2.42 -27.47
CA GLY A 68 -10.98 -1.51 -27.91
C GLY A 68 -10.09 -0.99 -26.78
N GLN A 69 -9.01 -0.28 -27.14
CA GLN A 69 -8.01 0.23 -26.19
C GLN A 69 -8.58 1.23 -25.18
N ALA A 70 -9.50 2.12 -25.58
CA ALA A 70 -10.14 3.03 -24.65
C ALA A 70 -10.96 2.30 -23.57
N ALA A 71 -11.51 1.13 -23.89
CA ALA A 71 -12.28 0.33 -22.94
C ALA A 71 -11.39 -0.34 -21.88
N SER A 72 -10.11 -0.61 -22.17
CA SER A 72 -9.21 -1.26 -21.19
C SER A 72 -8.95 -0.39 -19.96
N VAL A 73 -9.07 0.93 -20.11
CA VAL A 73 -8.97 1.91 -19.02
C VAL A 73 -9.98 1.63 -17.90
N THR A 74 -11.14 1.08 -18.24
CA THR A 74 -12.20 0.73 -17.27
C THR A 74 -11.83 -0.42 -16.33
N VAL A 75 -10.83 -1.23 -16.69
CA VAL A 75 -10.28 -2.34 -15.88
C VAL A 75 -9.00 -1.90 -15.18
N VAL A 76 -8.14 -1.21 -15.91
CA VAL A 76 -6.82 -0.77 -15.46
C VAL A 76 -6.94 0.28 -14.35
N GLY A 77 -7.88 1.23 -14.45
CA GLY A 77 -8.12 2.25 -13.42
C GLY A 77 -8.42 1.66 -12.03
N PRO A 78 -9.44 0.78 -11.87
CA PRO A 78 -9.72 0.10 -10.60
C PRO A 78 -8.56 -0.73 -10.06
N LEU A 79 -7.78 -1.37 -10.94
CA LEU A 79 -6.62 -2.15 -10.53
C LEU A 79 -5.55 -1.26 -9.89
N PHE A 80 -5.22 -0.15 -10.54
CA PHE A 80 -4.27 0.84 -10.02
C PHE A 80 -4.77 1.46 -8.71
N LEU A 81 -6.05 1.81 -8.63
CA LEU A 81 -6.65 2.36 -7.41
C LEU A 81 -6.58 1.38 -6.23
N ARG A 82 -6.97 0.12 -6.45
CA ARG A 82 -6.93 -0.91 -5.40
C ARG A 82 -5.50 -1.21 -4.96
N SER A 83 -4.60 -1.40 -5.91
CA SER A 83 -3.19 -1.68 -5.63
C SER A 83 -2.54 -0.51 -4.90
N GLY A 84 -2.79 0.72 -5.36
CA GLY A 84 -2.29 1.93 -4.74
C GLY A 84 -2.82 2.12 -3.31
N LEU A 85 -4.12 1.90 -3.09
CA LEU A 85 -4.71 1.95 -1.74
C LEU A 85 -4.12 0.87 -0.82
N PHE A 86 -3.95 -0.35 -1.32
CA PHE A 86 -3.32 -1.44 -0.58
C PHE A 86 -1.91 -1.06 -0.12
N LEU A 87 -1.09 -0.55 -1.03
CA LEU A 87 0.27 -0.10 -0.70
C LEU A 87 0.24 1.10 0.26
N LEU A 88 -0.66 2.06 0.10
CA LEU A 88 -0.77 3.16 1.08
C LEU A 88 -1.09 2.65 2.49
N VAL A 89 -1.97 1.66 2.63
CA VAL A 89 -2.28 1.05 3.93
C VAL A 89 -1.02 0.41 4.54
N LEU A 90 -0.25 -0.32 3.74
CA LEU A 90 1.01 -0.90 4.18
C LEU A 90 2.05 0.17 4.57
N GLY A 91 2.18 1.23 3.76
CA GLY A 91 3.10 2.33 4.03
C GLY A 91 2.75 3.07 5.31
N ALA A 92 1.45 3.36 5.52
CA ALA A 92 0.96 3.98 6.75
C ALA A 92 1.18 3.08 7.98
N ALA A 93 0.95 1.77 7.84
CA ALA A 93 1.21 0.82 8.92
C ALA A 93 2.72 0.74 9.26
N ALA A 94 3.59 0.72 8.25
CA ALA A 94 5.04 0.73 8.43
C ALA A 94 5.51 2.01 9.13
N LEU A 95 4.96 3.17 8.76
CA LEU A 95 5.23 4.44 9.43
C LEU A 95 4.74 4.44 10.88
N GLY A 96 3.54 3.92 11.14
CA GLY A 96 3.02 3.79 12.50
C GLY A 96 3.90 2.90 13.38
N LEU A 97 4.34 1.75 12.85
CA LEU A 97 5.29 0.86 13.52
C LEU A 97 6.64 1.53 13.72
N TYR A 98 7.15 2.29 12.74
CA TYR A 98 8.40 3.01 12.84
C TYR A 98 8.36 4.00 14.02
N GLN A 99 7.28 4.78 14.13
CA GLN A 99 7.10 5.73 15.24
C GLN A 99 6.98 5.00 16.59
N LEU A 100 6.26 3.89 16.62
CA LEU A 100 6.10 3.08 17.83
C LEU A 100 7.42 2.45 18.29
N VAL A 101 8.25 1.98 17.36
CA VAL A 101 9.60 1.48 17.64
C VAL A 101 10.50 2.62 18.09
N ALA A 102 10.49 3.76 17.39
CA ALA A 102 11.31 4.92 17.74
C ALA A 102 10.98 5.51 19.12
N ALA A 103 9.72 5.42 19.56
CA ALA A 103 9.27 5.88 20.87
C ALA A 103 9.46 4.85 22.00
N ALA A 104 9.99 3.66 21.70
CA ALA A 104 10.14 2.61 22.69
C ALA A 104 11.21 2.99 23.75
N PRO A 105 10.91 2.85 25.05
CA PRO A 105 11.87 3.17 26.10
C PRO A 105 13.04 2.16 26.13
N TYR A 106 14.23 2.66 26.48
CA TYR A 106 15.42 1.86 26.69
C TYR A 106 15.16 0.73 27.71
N GLY A 107 15.55 -0.49 27.37
CA GLY A 107 15.32 -1.69 28.18
C GLY A 107 13.96 -2.37 27.96
N SER A 108 13.09 -1.83 27.11
CA SER A 108 11.92 -2.57 26.63
C SER A 108 12.30 -3.61 25.58
N TRP A 109 11.54 -4.71 25.49
CA TRP A 109 11.69 -5.74 24.45
C TRP A 109 11.61 -5.21 23.00
N LEU A 110 11.01 -4.03 22.83
CA LEU A 110 10.87 -3.40 21.52
C LEU A 110 12.08 -2.54 21.14
N HIS A 111 12.91 -2.20 22.14
CA HIS A 111 14.15 -1.45 22.03
C HIS A 111 15.39 -2.35 22.23
N SER A 112 15.21 -3.63 22.56
CA SER A 112 16.27 -4.64 22.67
C SER A 112 16.70 -5.15 21.31
#